data_AF-P0DUB2-F1
#
_entry.id   AF-P0DUB2-F1
#
_cell.length_a   1.000
_cell.length_b   1.000
_cell.length_c   1.000
_cell.angle_alpha   90.00
_cell.angle_beta   90.00
_cell.angle_gamma   90.00
#
_symmetry.space_group_name_H-M   'P 1'
#
loop_
_entity.id
_entity.type
_entity.pdbx_description
1 polymer ?
#
loop_
_entity_poly.entity_id
_entity_poly.type
_entity_poly.pdbx_seq_one_letter_code
_entity_poly.pdbx_strand_id
1 'polypeptide(L)'
;MKNHLFFWGVLAIFVQAVLVTAGDEGERIVLADNKCKCVRVTSRIIPSPENPNEDILERHIRIIIPVNSRENISDPTSPVRTKFVYHLSDLCKKCDPVEVELDNQVVTASQSNICDEDSETCYAYDRNKCYTNRVPLTYGGQTKIVETALTPDSCYPD
;
A
#
# COMPACT_ATOMS: atom_id res chain seq x y z
N MET A 1 32.12 50.05 -4.46
CA MET A 1 32.42 48.63 -4.76
C MET A 1 32.43 47.71 -3.53
N LYS A 2 32.48 48.21 -2.29
CA LYS A 2 32.56 47.39 -1.07
C LYS A 2 31.22 46.77 -0.62
N ASN A 3 30.08 47.38 -0.97
CA ASN A 3 28.75 46.92 -0.56
C ASN A 3 28.24 45.68 -1.31
N HIS A 4 28.71 45.43 -2.53
CA HIS A 4 28.32 44.23 -3.30
C HIS A 4 28.91 42.94 -2.72
N LEU A 5 30.13 43.01 -2.17
CA LEU A 5 30.79 41.86 -1.54
C LEU A 5 30.06 41.41 -0.27
N PHE A 6 29.58 42.36 0.54
CA PHE A 6 28.79 42.06 1.73
C PHE A 6 27.44 41.42 1.35
N PHE A 7 26.76 41.92 0.31
CA PHE A 7 25.50 41.35 -0.15
C PHE A 7 25.66 39.90 -0.65
N TRP A 8 26.74 39.60 -1.37
CA TRP A 8 27.03 38.24 -1.83
C TRP A 8 27.36 37.29 -0.67
N GLY A 9 28.11 37.75 0.34
CA GLY A 9 28.41 36.96 1.53
C GLY A 9 27.15 36.57 2.31
N VAL A 10 26.22 37.51 2.51
CA VAL A 10 24.94 37.24 3.18
C VAL A 10 24.06 36.30 2.36
N LEU A 11 24.02 36.47 1.03
CA LEU A 11 23.26 35.61 0.14
C LEU A 11 23.78 34.17 0.17
N ALA A 12 25.10 33.97 0.16
CA ALA A 12 25.70 32.64 0.21
C ALA A 12 25.37 31.89 1.51
N ILE A 13 25.37 32.59 2.65
CA ILE A 13 24.99 32.04 3.95
C ILE A 13 23.49 31.69 3.96
N PHE A 14 22.64 32.56 3.40
CA PHE A 14 21.20 32.27 3.29
C PHE A 14 20.92 31.07 2.38
N VAL A 15 21.62 30.94 1.26
CA VAL A 15 21.47 29.82 0.33
C VAL A 15 21.92 28.50 0.96
N GLN A 16 23.03 28.49 1.70
CA GLN A 16 23.44 27.30 2.46
C GLN A 16 22.45 26.95 3.58
N ALA A 17 21.95 27.94 4.33
CA ALA A 17 20.96 27.69 5.38
C ALA A 17 19.63 27.14 4.82
N VAL A 18 19.18 27.65 3.67
CA VAL A 18 17.96 27.17 2.99
C VAL A 18 18.17 25.77 2.40
N LEU A 19 19.32 25.48 1.80
CA LEU A 19 19.63 24.14 1.28
C LEU A 19 19.72 23.07 2.39
N VAL A 20 20.25 23.43 3.56
CA VAL A 20 20.33 22.50 4.71
C VAL A 20 18.96 22.29 5.36
N THR A 21 18.05 23.27 5.30
CA THR A 21 16.72 23.16 5.91
C THR A 21 15.63 22.63 4.97
N ALA A 22 15.87 22.63 3.65
CA ALA A 22 14.91 22.11 2.66
C ALA A 22 15.06 20.60 2.37
N GLY A 23 16.08 19.94 2.93
CA GLY A 23 16.37 18.51 2.68
C GLY A 23 15.89 17.52 3.73
N ASP A 24 15.28 17.97 4.84
CA ASP A 24 15.15 17.16 6.07
C ASP A 24 13.73 17.04 6.65
N GLU A 25 12.73 16.96 5.78
CA GLU A 25 11.51 16.22 6.14
C GLU A 25 11.58 14.86 5.46
N GLY A 26 12.54 14.02 5.89
CA GLY A 26 12.88 12.77 5.22
C GLY A 26 11.63 11.99 4.80
N GLU A 27 11.43 12.03 3.48
CA GLU A 27 10.20 11.66 2.83
C GLU A 27 10.02 10.15 3.02
N ARG A 28 9.01 9.76 3.80
CA ARG A 28 8.72 8.35 4.03
C ARG A 28 8.17 7.77 2.72
N ILE A 29 8.99 6.97 2.04
CA ILE A 29 8.59 6.29 0.82
C ILE A 29 7.68 5.12 1.19
N VAL A 30 6.56 4.98 0.48
CA VAL A 30 5.67 3.82 0.61
C VAL A 30 6.24 2.67 -0.20
N LEU A 31 6.61 1.58 0.47
CA LEU A 31 7.15 0.38 -0.17
C LEU A 31 6.03 -0.59 -0.55
N ALA A 32 5.01 -0.73 0.30
CA ALA A 32 3.86 -1.58 0.07
C ALA A 32 2.61 -1.00 0.74
N ASP A 33 1.46 -1.13 0.08
CA ASP A 33 0.15 -0.75 0.60
C ASP A 33 -0.87 -1.83 0.23
N ASN A 34 -0.86 -2.93 0.99
CA ASN A 34 -1.70 -4.09 0.74
C ASN A 34 -3.08 -3.89 1.39
N LYS A 35 -4.11 -3.69 0.55
CA LYS A 35 -5.51 -3.49 1.00
C LYS A 35 -6.17 -4.77 1.52
N CYS A 36 -5.86 -5.91 0.90
CA CYS A 36 -6.40 -7.24 1.23
C CYS A 36 -6.08 -7.66 2.67
N LYS A 37 -4.84 -7.43 3.13
CA LYS A 37 -4.35 -7.70 4.50
C LYS A 37 -4.25 -6.45 5.38
N CYS A 38 -4.64 -5.27 4.87
CA CYS A 38 -4.56 -3.99 5.56
C CYS A 38 -3.18 -3.70 6.20
N VAL A 39 -2.11 -3.87 5.42
CA VAL A 39 -0.73 -3.57 5.84
C VAL A 39 -0.12 -2.48 4.98
N ARG A 40 0.47 -1.47 5.62
CA ARG A 40 1.25 -0.42 4.96
C ARG A 40 2.69 -0.45 5.46
N VAL A 41 3.64 -0.57 4.54
CA VAL A 41 5.08 -0.55 4.81
C VAL A 41 5.66 0.73 4.23
N THR A 42 6.32 1.52 5.06
CA THR A 42 7.05 2.72 4.64
C THR A 42 8.49 2.64 5.08
N SER A 43 9.39 3.32 4.37
CA SER A 43 10.80 3.40 4.73
C SER A 43 11.33 4.81 4.59
N ARG A 44 12.33 5.14 5.42
CA ARG A 44 13.05 6.42 5.41
C ARG A 44 14.50 6.12 5.74
N ILE A 45 15.41 6.79 5.03
CA ILE A 45 16.83 6.82 5.40
C ILE A 45 17.04 8.05 6.27
N ILE A 46 17.69 7.87 7.41
CA ILE A 46 18.03 8.93 8.36
C ILE A 46 19.56 8.99 8.43
N PRO A 47 20.19 10.02 7.83
CA PRO A 47 21.63 10.20 7.93
C PRO A 47 22.06 10.41 9.39
N SER A 48 23.17 9.78 9.79
CA SER A 48 23.72 10.01 11.13
C SER A 48 24.29 11.42 11.25
N PRO A 49 23.91 12.20 12.28
CA PRO A 49 24.50 13.51 12.49
C PRO A 49 25.97 13.43 12.96
N GLU A 50 26.41 12.27 13.49
CA GLU A 50 27.73 12.09 14.09
C GLU A 50 28.76 11.47 13.15
N ASN A 51 28.33 10.54 12.28
CA ASN A 51 29.21 9.83 11.36
C ASN A 51 28.67 9.89 9.92
N PRO A 52 29.33 10.60 8.98
CA PRO A 52 28.86 10.72 7.60
C PRO A 52 28.94 9.41 6.80
N ASN A 53 29.55 8.34 7.34
CA ASN A 53 29.60 7.02 6.70
C ASN A 53 28.51 6.06 7.20
N GLU A 54 27.62 6.52 8.08
CA GLU A 54 26.56 5.70 8.67
C GLU A 54 25.19 6.35 8.45
N ASP A 55 24.26 5.55 7.93
CA ASP A 55 22.85 5.91 7.80
C ASP A 55 21.98 4.89 8.53
N ILE A 56 20.89 5.36 9.14
CA ILE A 56 19.88 4.51 9.74
C ILE A 56 18.75 4.32 8.72
N LEU A 57 18.53 3.08 8.28
CA LEU A 57 17.35 2.73 7.48
C LEU A 57 16.18 2.36 8.40
N GLU A 58 15.25 3.29 8.57
CA GLU A 58 13.99 3.01 9.26
C GLU A 58 12.99 2.33 8.33
N ARG A 59 12.30 1.31 8.86
CA ARG A 59 11.16 0.66 8.21
C ARG A 59 9.98 0.62 9.17
N HIS A 60 8.93 1.33 8.83
CA HIS A 60 7.70 1.39 9.62
C HIS A 60 6.63 0.52 8.98
N ILE A 61 6.12 -0.46 9.75
CA ILE A 61 5.09 -1.40 9.32
C ILE A 61 3.83 -1.14 10.13
N ARG A 62 2.76 -0.70 9.47
CA ARG A 62 1.44 -0.50 10.07
C ARG A 62 0.52 -1.63 9.67
N ILE A 63 -0.02 -2.36 10.65
CA ILE A 63 -0.98 -3.45 10.46
C ILE A 63 -2.29 -3.04 11.14
N ILE A 64 -3.42 -3.18 10.43
CA ILE A 64 -4.76 -3.01 11.02
C ILE A 64 -5.39 -4.41 11.12
N ILE A 65 -5.72 -4.83 12.34
CA ILE A 65 -6.31 -6.15 12.60
C ILE A 65 -7.84 -6.04 12.63
N PRO A 66 -8.57 -6.63 11.66
CA PRO A 66 -10.02 -6.61 11.63
C PRO A 66 -10.60 -7.68 12.57
N VAL A 67 -10.82 -7.30 13.83
CA VAL A 67 -11.21 -8.20 14.94
C VAL A 67 -12.56 -8.92 14.76
N ASN A 68 -13.39 -8.47 13.81
CA ASN A 68 -14.69 -9.07 13.50
C ASN A 68 -14.79 -9.61 12.06
N SER A 69 -13.65 -9.74 11.37
CA SER A 69 -13.60 -10.35 10.04
C SER A 69 -13.83 -11.86 10.11
N ARG A 70 -14.39 -12.43 9.04
CA ARG A 70 -14.54 -13.88 8.88
C ARG A 70 -13.27 -14.49 8.29
N GLU A 71 -13.09 -15.80 8.41
CA GLU A 71 -11.99 -16.51 7.74
C GLU A 71 -12.09 -16.37 6.22
N ASN A 72 -13.27 -16.60 5.65
CA ASN A 72 -13.62 -16.22 4.29
C ASN A 72 -14.50 -14.96 4.32
N ILE A 73 -13.96 -13.81 3.94
CA ILE A 73 -14.70 -12.53 3.99
C ILE A 73 -15.90 -12.51 3.03
N SER A 74 -15.90 -13.32 1.96
CA SER A 74 -17.02 -13.38 1.01
C SER A 74 -18.16 -14.28 1.51
N ASP A 75 -17.91 -15.11 2.51
CA ASP A 75 -18.90 -16.00 3.12
C ASP A 75 -19.25 -15.54 4.54
N PRO A 76 -20.44 -14.93 4.75
CA PRO A 76 -20.84 -14.46 6.07
C PRO A 76 -21.11 -15.59 7.07
N THR A 77 -21.18 -16.85 6.63
CA THR A 77 -21.36 -18.02 7.51
C THR A 77 -20.04 -18.57 8.05
N SER A 78 -18.91 -18.14 7.47
CA SER A 78 -17.57 -18.49 7.94
C SER A 78 -17.35 -18.04 9.39
N PRO A 79 -16.59 -18.80 10.20
CA PRO A 79 -16.26 -18.40 11.58
C PRO A 79 -15.45 -17.10 11.60
N VAL A 80 -15.45 -16.43 12.76
CA VAL A 80 -14.61 -15.24 12.98
C VAL A 80 -13.15 -15.65 12.95
N ARG A 81 -12.34 -14.91 12.18
CA ARG A 81 -10.90 -15.14 12.07
C ARG A 81 -10.20 -14.76 13.37
N THR A 82 -9.46 -15.70 13.94
CA THR A 82 -8.66 -15.49 15.17
C THR A 82 -7.16 -15.48 14.92
N LYS A 83 -6.70 -15.99 13.77
CA LYS A 83 -5.28 -16.06 13.39
C LYS A 83 -4.99 -15.20 12.17
N PHE A 84 -4.01 -14.32 12.31
CA PHE A 84 -3.54 -13.42 11.25
C PHE A 84 -2.05 -13.66 11.01
N VAL A 85 -1.71 -14.06 9.79
CA VAL A 85 -0.32 -14.34 9.38
C VAL A 85 0.08 -13.36 8.29
N TYR A 86 1.24 -12.74 8.44
CA TYR A 86 1.76 -11.74 7.50
C TYR A 86 3.17 -12.13 7.07
N HIS A 87 3.33 -12.47 5.80
CA HIS A 87 4.64 -12.68 5.19
C HIS A 87 5.03 -11.42 4.42
N LEU A 88 6.19 -10.84 4.74
CA LEU A 88 6.65 -9.61 4.09
C LEU A 88 6.86 -9.80 2.58
N SER A 89 7.24 -11.00 2.14
CA SER A 89 7.32 -11.40 0.71
C SER A 89 5.97 -11.20 0.00
N ASP A 90 4.88 -11.65 0.62
CA ASP A 90 3.55 -11.61 0.02
C ASP A 90 2.98 -10.19 0.03
N LEU A 91 3.34 -9.40 1.04
CA LEU A 91 2.90 -8.02 1.16
C LEU A 91 3.59 -7.10 0.16
N CYS A 92 4.86 -7.39 -0.19
CA CYS A 92 5.69 -6.57 -1.07
C CYS A 92 5.73 -7.09 -2.52
N LYS A 93 5.03 -8.17 -2.86
CA LYS A 93 4.97 -8.68 -4.23
C LYS A 93 4.34 -7.64 -5.17
N LYS A 94 4.90 -7.50 -6.37
CA LYS A 94 4.39 -6.63 -7.43
C LYS A 94 3.99 -7.51 -8.61
N CYS A 95 2.68 -7.68 -8.78
CA CYS A 95 2.11 -8.55 -9.81
C CYS A 95 1.67 -7.82 -11.06
N ASP A 96 1.59 -6.49 -11.01
CA ASP A 96 1.26 -5.69 -12.18
C ASP A 96 2.42 -5.73 -13.18
N PRO A 97 2.14 -6.03 -14.46
CA PRO A 97 3.15 -6.00 -15.51
C PRO A 97 3.68 -4.57 -15.67
N VAL A 98 4.96 -4.45 -16.00
CA VAL A 98 5.61 -3.18 -16.29
C VAL A 98 6.21 -3.18 -17.68
N GLU A 99 6.26 -1.99 -18.28
CA GLU A 99 6.95 -1.77 -19.54
C GLU A 99 8.41 -1.44 -19.28
N VAL A 100 9.30 -2.13 -19.98
CA VAL A 100 10.75 -1.93 -19.92
C VAL A 100 11.24 -1.66 -21.34
N GLU A 101 11.98 -0.57 -21.51
CA GLU A 101 12.64 -0.24 -22.77
C GLU A 101 13.96 -1.01 -22.88
N LEU A 102 14.08 -1.83 -23.93
CA LEU A 102 15.30 -2.53 -24.30
C LEU A 102 15.70 -2.08 -25.70
N ASP A 103 16.79 -1.32 -25.77
CA ASP A 103 17.31 -0.64 -26.97
C ASP A 103 16.28 0.28 -27.65
N ASN A 104 15.50 -0.26 -28.57
CA ASN A 104 14.49 0.45 -29.36
C ASN A 104 13.12 -0.25 -29.32
N GLN A 105 12.91 -1.15 -28.36
CA GLN A 105 11.66 -1.89 -28.17
C GLN A 105 11.15 -1.73 -26.73
N VAL A 106 9.85 -1.53 -26.59
CA VAL A 106 9.18 -1.57 -25.30
C VAL A 106 8.62 -2.98 -25.12
N VAL A 107 9.07 -3.67 -24.07
CA VAL A 107 8.62 -5.02 -23.72
C VAL A 107 7.85 -5.02 -22.41
N THR A 108 6.83 -5.86 -22.31
CA THR A 108 6.10 -6.06 -21.05
C THR A 108 6.79 -7.15 -20.22
N ALA A 109 7.14 -6.84 -18.97
CA ALA A 109 7.82 -7.74 -18.05
C ALA A 109 7.02 -7.92 -16.75
N SER A 110 7.09 -9.12 -16.17
CA SER A 110 6.66 -9.36 -14.78
C SER A 110 7.78 -8.97 -13.81
N GLN A 111 7.42 -8.39 -12.65
CA GLN A 111 8.36 -8.04 -11.57
C GLN A 111 8.44 -9.10 -10.47
N SER A 112 7.66 -10.18 -10.54
CA SER A 112 7.57 -11.15 -9.46
C SER A 112 7.31 -12.57 -9.96
N ASN A 113 7.86 -13.53 -9.21
CA ASN A 113 7.74 -14.96 -9.49
C ASN A 113 6.61 -15.63 -8.69
N ILE A 114 5.90 -14.89 -7.81
CA ILE A 114 4.92 -15.44 -6.85
C ILE A 114 3.49 -14.90 -7.09
N CYS A 115 3.21 -14.49 -8.31
CA CYS A 115 1.94 -13.89 -8.69
C CYS A 115 0.95 -14.90 -9.27
N ASP A 116 1.23 -16.19 -9.11
CA ASP A 116 0.30 -17.26 -9.48
C ASP A 116 -1.07 -17.01 -8.85
N GLU A 117 -2.12 -17.42 -9.58
CA GLU A 117 -3.53 -17.13 -9.30
C GLU A 117 -4.07 -17.71 -7.98
N ASP A 118 -3.22 -18.28 -7.13
CA ASP A 118 -3.59 -18.75 -5.80
C ASP A 118 -4.25 -17.60 -5.04
N SER A 119 -5.58 -17.74 -4.88
CA SER A 119 -6.46 -16.72 -4.35
C SER A 119 -5.98 -16.29 -2.96
N GLU A 120 -5.28 -15.15 -2.89
CA GLU A 120 -4.80 -14.62 -1.63
C GLU A 120 -5.99 -14.42 -0.70
N THR A 121 -5.94 -15.04 0.48
CA THR A 121 -7.02 -14.88 1.45
C THR A 121 -6.94 -13.49 2.09
N CYS A 122 -7.94 -12.66 1.82
CA CYS A 122 -8.04 -11.33 2.40
C CYS A 122 -8.57 -11.35 3.83
N TYR A 123 -8.06 -10.44 4.65
CA TYR A 123 -8.47 -10.25 6.05
C TYR A 123 -9.52 -9.15 6.18
N ALA A 124 -9.54 -8.20 5.24
CA ALA A 124 -10.49 -7.10 5.22
C ALA A 124 -11.05 -6.90 3.81
N TYR A 125 -12.20 -6.23 3.73
CA TYR A 125 -12.76 -5.75 2.48
C TYR A 125 -11.95 -4.55 1.97
N ASP A 126 -11.79 -4.48 0.65
CA ASP A 126 -11.35 -3.27 -0.02
C ASP A 126 -12.53 -2.30 -0.17
N ARG A 127 -12.37 -1.07 0.34
CA ARG A 127 -13.42 -0.04 0.30
C ARG A 127 -13.84 0.31 -1.13
N ASN A 128 -12.98 0.07 -2.12
CA ASN A 128 -13.25 0.41 -3.52
C ASN A 128 -13.77 -0.79 -4.33
N LYS A 129 -13.97 -1.96 -3.71
CA LYS A 129 -14.48 -3.15 -4.38
C LYS A 129 -15.85 -3.54 -3.82
N CYS A 130 -16.75 -3.94 -4.69
CA CYS A 130 -18.03 -4.53 -4.31
C CYS A 130 -17.82 -6.00 -3.94
N TYR A 131 -18.30 -6.40 -2.76
CA TYR A 131 -18.37 -7.78 -2.32
C TYR A 131 -19.82 -8.19 -2.17
N THR A 132 -20.20 -9.32 -2.77
CA THR A 132 -21.58 -9.83 -2.78
C THR A 132 -21.64 -11.25 -2.25
N ASN A 133 -22.84 -11.65 -1.84
CA ASN A 133 -23.17 -13.03 -1.53
C ASN A 133 -24.48 -13.42 -2.22
N ARG A 134 -24.69 -14.72 -2.47
CA ARG A 134 -25.89 -15.27 -3.10
C ARG A 134 -26.70 -16.03 -2.07
N VAL A 135 -27.88 -15.51 -1.74
CA VAL A 135 -28.76 -16.09 -0.71
C VAL A 135 -30.00 -16.70 -1.36
N PRO A 136 -30.33 -17.97 -1.09
CA PRO A 136 -31.59 -18.56 -1.55
C PRO A 136 -32.75 -18.04 -0.70
N LEU A 137 -33.70 -17.33 -1.32
CA LEU A 137 -34.93 -16.85 -0.69
C LEU A 137 -36.14 -17.57 -1.29
N THR A 138 -37.15 -17.87 -0.48
CA THR A 138 -38.39 -18.51 -0.95
C THR A 138 -39.46 -17.45 -1.18
N TYR A 139 -40.01 -17.39 -2.40
CA TYR A 139 -41.07 -16.44 -2.78
C TYR A 139 -42.07 -17.12 -3.72
N GLY A 140 -43.35 -17.14 -3.32
CA GLY A 140 -44.41 -17.78 -4.12
C GLY A 140 -44.22 -19.29 -4.35
N GLY A 141 -43.62 -20.00 -3.38
CA GLY A 141 -43.33 -21.43 -3.49
C GLY A 141 -42.12 -21.78 -4.36
N GLN A 142 -41.45 -20.79 -4.96
CA GLN A 142 -40.22 -20.97 -5.71
C GLN A 142 -39.02 -20.43 -4.92
N THR A 143 -37.88 -21.14 -4.98
CA THR A 143 -36.60 -20.62 -4.46
C THR A 143 -35.96 -19.73 -5.51
N LYS A 144 -35.69 -18.48 -5.15
CA LYS A 144 -34.96 -17.50 -5.97
C LYS A 144 -33.60 -17.24 -5.33
N ILE A 145 -32.54 -17.30 -6.14
CA ILE A 145 -31.20 -16.91 -5.71
C ILE A 145 -31.08 -15.41 -5.86
N VAL A 146 -30.98 -14.70 -4.75
CA VAL A 146 -30.87 -13.24 -4.71
C VAL A 146 -29.44 -12.85 -4.34
N GLU A 147 -28.90 -11.87 -5.05
CA GLU A 147 -27.60 -11.29 -4.74
C GLU A 147 -27.75 -10.20 -3.68
N THR A 148 -26.93 -10.27 -2.64
CA THR A 148 -26.93 -9.33 -1.50
C THR A 148 -25.57 -8.68 -1.38
N ALA A 149 -25.53 -7.35 -1.27
CA ALA A 149 -24.28 -6.61 -1.06
C ALA A 149 -23.76 -6.78 0.38
N LEU A 150 -22.52 -7.23 0.53
CA LEU A 150 -21.79 -7.25 1.81
C LEU A 150 -21.18 -5.88 2.13
N THR A 151 -20.93 -5.08 1.09
CA THR A 151 -20.32 -3.74 1.15
C THR A 151 -21.18 -2.75 0.35
N PRO A 152 -22.32 -2.29 0.90
CA PRO A 152 -23.34 -1.55 0.12
C PRO A 152 -22.81 -0.26 -0.51
N ASP A 153 -21.92 0.46 0.18
CA ASP A 153 -21.38 1.74 -0.31
C ASP A 153 -20.53 1.60 -1.59
N SER A 154 -19.94 0.44 -1.84
CA SER A 154 -19.12 0.15 -3.03
C SER A 154 -19.86 -0.63 -4.12
N CYS A 155 -21.15 -0.95 -3.92
CA CYS A 155 -21.95 -1.81 -4.79
C CYS A 155 -23.08 -1.08 -5.55
N TYR A 156 -23.03 0.25 -5.64
CA TYR A 156 -23.97 0.98 -6.49
C TYR A 156 -23.64 0.72 -7.97
N PRO A 157 -24.64 0.39 -8.81
CA PRO A 157 -24.42 0.39 -10.26
C PRO A 157 -24.19 1.83 -10.72
N ASP A 158 -23.20 2.03 -11.59
CA ASP A 158 -22.93 3.32 -12.24
C ASP A 158 -24.12 3.84 -13.05
#